data_AF-A0A957V7Q7-F1
#
_entry.id   AF-A0A957V7Q7-F1
#
_cell.length_a   1.000
_cell.length_b   1.000
_cell.length_c   1.000
_cell.angle_alpha   90.00
_cell.angle_beta   90.00
_cell.angle_gamma   90.00
#
_symmetry.space_group_name_H-M   'P 1'
#
loop_
_entity.id
_entity.type
_entity.pdbx_description
1 polymer ?
#
loop_
_entity_poly.entity_id
_entity_poly.type
_entity_poly.pdbx_seq_one_letter_code
_entity_poly.pdbx_strand_id
1 'polypeptide(L)' 'MKIKKAVITAAGRRQRTLPLQTLIDRDGVEKSVLTILIEEVLAAGIDEIGVVVRPGDEQAYMQVAGAHARRLHFVQ' A
#
# COMPACT_ATOMS: atom_id res chain seq x y z
N MET A 1 -10.52 -16.93 -14.68
CA MET A 1 -11.10 -16.01 -13.66
C MET A 1 -10.41 -14.66 -13.80
N LYS A 2 -11.11 -13.52 -13.73
CA LYS A 2 -10.47 -12.20 -13.74
C LYS A 2 -10.27 -11.73 -12.30
N ILE A 3 -9.03 -11.68 -11.82
CA ILE A 3 -8.70 -11.20 -10.47
C ILE A 3 -8.62 -9.68 -10.53
N LYS A 4 -9.42 -9.00 -9.69
CA LYS A 4 -9.57 -7.54 -9.69
C LYS A 4 -9.31 -6.86 -8.35
N LYS A 5 -9.22 -7.65 -7.27
CA LYS A 5 -9.02 -7.15 -5.91
C LYS A 5 -7.75 -7.73 -5.29
N ALA A 6 -7.02 -6.91 -4.55
CA ALA A 6 -5.91 -7.35 -3.69
C ALA A 6 -6.09 -6.82 -2.26
N VAL A 7 -5.42 -7.49 -1.32
CA VAL A 7 -5.34 -7.06 0.08
C VAL A 7 -3.88 -6.92 0.49
N ILE A 8 -3.54 -5.79 1.12
CA ILE A 8 -2.25 -5.53 1.75
C ILE A 8 -2.47 -5.51 3.26
N THR A 9 -1.84 -6.43 3.99
CA THR A 9 -1.97 -6.52 5.45
C THR A 9 -0.89 -5.73 6.15
N ALA A 10 -1.27 -4.64 6.83
CA ALA A 10 -0.34 -3.67 7.39
C ALA A 10 -0.61 -3.29 8.86
N ALA A 11 -1.61 -3.90 9.50
CA ALA A 11 -2.01 -3.62 10.90
C ALA A 11 -1.12 -4.28 11.98
N GLY A 12 0.01 -4.89 11.61
CA GLY A 12 0.86 -5.64 12.55
C GLY A 12 1.41 -4.76 13.67
N ARG A 13 1.13 -5.09 14.95
CA ARG A 13 1.47 -4.24 16.12
C ARG A 13 2.92 -3.76 16.18
N ARG A 14 3.87 -4.60 15.78
CA ARG A 14 5.32 -4.30 15.79
C ARG A 14 5.87 -3.83 14.43
N GLN A 15 5.04 -3.83 13.39
CA GLN A 15 5.48 -3.70 12.00
C GLN A 15 4.63 -2.72 11.19
N ARG A 16 3.65 -2.05 11.79
CA ARG A 16 2.76 -1.08 11.13
C ARG A 16 3.46 0.15 10.54
N THR A 17 4.73 0.35 10.87
CA THR A 17 5.57 1.39 10.27
C THR A 17 6.39 0.89 9.08
N LEU A 18 6.55 -0.43 8.88
CA LEU A 18 7.33 -0.97 7.76
C LEU A 18 6.79 -0.51 6.39
N PRO A 19 5.46 -0.52 6.13
CA PRO A 19 4.94 -0.01 4.87
C PRO A 19 5.16 1.49 4.64
N LEU A 20 5.42 2.25 5.70
CA LEU A 20 5.69 3.69 5.65
C LEU A 20 7.16 4.02 5.40
N GLN A 21 8.06 3.05 5.57
CA GLN A 21 9.49 3.25 5.33
C GLN A 21 9.77 3.39 3.84
N THR A 22 10.82 4.14 3.53
CA THR A 22 11.24 4.42 2.15
C THR A 22 12.44 3.56 1.78
N LEU A 23 12.43 3.00 0.57
CA LEU A 23 13.51 2.20 -0.01
C LEU A 23 13.80 2.69 -1.44
N ILE A 24 14.96 2.31 -1.97
CA ILE A 24 15.23 2.42 -3.40
C ILE A 24 14.56 1.22 -4.09
N ASP A 25 13.60 1.52 -4.96
CA ASP A 25 12.89 0.51 -5.74
C ASP A 25 13.74 0.02 -6.94
N ARG A 26 13.25 -0.98 -7.66
CA ARG A 26 13.94 -1.67 -8.76
C ARG A 26 14.27 -0.75 -9.94
N ASP A 27 13.56 0.37 -10.06
CA ASP A 27 13.78 1.44 -11.04
C ASP A 27 14.77 2.52 -10.55
N GLY A 28 15.34 2.36 -9.36
CA GLY A 28 16.26 3.31 -8.76
C GLY A 28 15.58 4.52 -8.12
N VAL A 29 14.24 4.56 -8.08
CA VAL A 29 13.48 5.66 -7.49
C VAL A 29 13.21 5.38 -6.01
N GLU A 30 13.36 6.42 -5.19
CA GLU A 30 13.02 6.37 -3.77
C GLU A 30 11.49 6.33 -3.59
N LYS A 31 10.96 5.26 -2.96
CA LYS A 31 9.52 5.02 -2.77
C LYS A 31 9.21 4.42 -1.41
N SER A 32 8.02 4.70 -0.86
CA SER A 32 7.57 3.97 0.33
C SER A 32 7.34 2.49 0.00
N VAL A 33 7.55 1.60 0.97
CA VAL A 33 7.24 0.17 0.82
C VAL A 33 5.78 -0.03 0.40
N LEU A 34 4.84 0.77 0.92
CA LEU A 34 3.45 0.74 0.50
C LEU A 34 3.28 1.10 -0.98
N THR A 35 3.96 2.13 -1.47
CA THR A 35 3.94 2.54 -2.89
C THR A 35 4.44 1.41 -3.78
N ILE A 36 5.56 0.77 -3.41
CA ILE A 36 6.13 -0.36 -4.15
C ILE A 36 5.09 -1.49 -4.26
N LEU A 37 4.45 -1.86 -3.15
CA LEU A 37 3.41 -2.90 -3.16
C LEU A 37 2.19 -2.53 -4.01
N ILE A 38 1.77 -1.26 -3.98
CA ILE A 38 0.64 -0.79 -4.80
C ILE A 38 0.97 -0.86 -6.29
N GLU A 39 2.17 -0.43 -6.69
CA GLU A 39 2.59 -0.46 -8.08
C GLU A 39 2.68 -1.89 -8.62
N GLU A 40 3.19 -2.84 -7.83
CA GLU A 40 3.21 -4.26 -8.19
C GLU A 40 1.79 -4.84 -8.37
N VAL A 41 0.86 -4.49 -7.49
CA VAL A 41 -0.56 -4.89 -7.61
C VAL A 41 -1.19 -4.32 -8.88
N LEU A 42 -0.93 -3.05 -9.20
CA LEU A 42 -1.43 -2.40 -10.40
C LEU A 42 -0.81 -3.01 -11.67
N ALA A 43 0.49 -3.34 -11.65
CA ALA A 43 1.19 -4.01 -12.74
C ALA A 43 0.61 -5.41 -13.01
N ALA A 44 0.09 -6.08 -11.99
CA ALA A 44 -0.64 -7.34 -12.13
C ALA A 44 -2.08 -7.19 -12.70
N GLY A 45 -2.53 -5.97 -13.01
CA GLY A 45 -3.84 -5.70 -13.59
C GLY A 45 -5.00 -5.67 -12.57
N ILE A 46 -4.66 -5.59 -11.28
CA ILE A 46 -5.59 -5.51 -10.14
C ILE A 46 -5.77 -4.04 -9.77
N ASP A 47 -6.98 -3.52 -9.90
CA ASP A 47 -7.29 -2.09 -9.82
C ASP A 47 -7.96 -1.67 -8.50
N GLU A 48 -8.49 -2.61 -7.72
CA GLU A 48 -9.06 -2.38 -6.39
C GLU A 48 -8.14 -2.93 -5.28
N ILE A 49 -7.72 -2.08 -4.33
CA ILE A 49 -6.76 -2.45 -3.29
C ILE A 49 -7.34 -2.17 -1.91
N GLY A 50 -7.53 -3.23 -1.11
CA GLY A 50 -7.82 -3.12 0.31
C GLY A 50 -6.52 -3.06 1.12
N VAL A 51 -6.42 -2.15 2.08
CA VAL A 51 -5.27 -2.06 3.00
C VAL A 51 -5.77 -2.19 4.43
N VAL A 52 -5.37 -3.28 5.09
CA VAL A 52 -5.70 -3.50 6.50
C VAL A 52 -4.72 -2.73 7.35
N VAL A 53 -5.20 -1.71 8.07
CA VAL A 53 -4.37 -0.83 8.91
C VAL A 53 -4.91 -0.80 10.33
N ARG A 54 -4.07 -0.38 11.27
CA ARG A 54 -4.53 -0.17 12.65
C ARG A 54 -5.34 1.12 12.71
N PRO A 55 -6.41 1.20 13.54
CA PRO A 55 -7.13 2.44 13.75
C PRO A 55 -6.21 3.62 14.09
N GLY A 56 -6.33 4.69 13.31
CA GLY A 56 -5.55 5.92 13.44
C GLY A 56 -4.32 6.02 12.51
N ASP A 57 -3.97 4.95 11.78
CA ASP A 57 -2.81 4.95 10.88
C ASP A 57 -3.19 5.33 9.42
N GLU A 58 -4.48 5.42 9.07
CA GLU A 58 -4.95 5.66 7.69
C GLU A 58 -4.32 6.88 7.04
N GLN A 59 -4.21 7.98 7.77
CA GLN A 59 -3.68 9.23 7.23
C GLN A 59 -2.20 9.08 6.84
N ALA A 60 -1.40 8.41 7.66
CA ALA A 60 0.01 8.15 7.36
C ALA A 60 0.15 7.25 6.11
N TYR A 61 -0.69 6.22 5.99
CA TYR A 61 -0.72 5.35 4.82
C TYR A 61 -1.19 6.10 3.56
N MET A 62 -2.19 6.97 3.69
CA MET A 62 -2.70 7.78 2.58
C MET A 62 -1.65 8.75 2.05
N GLN A 63 -0.86 9.36 2.95
CA GLN A 63 0.22 10.27 2.58
C GLN A 63 1.30 9.57 1.74
N VAL A 64 1.78 8.42 2.19
CA VAL A 64 2.86 7.70 1.47
C VAL A 64 2.38 7.02 0.19
N ALA A 65 1.09 6.67 0.10
CA ALA A 65 0.48 6.17 -1.12
C ALA A 65 0.42 7.21 -2.26
N GLY A 66 0.51 8.50 -1.93
CA GLY A 66 0.60 9.60 -2.90
C GLY A 66 -0.50 9.55 -3.97
N ALA A 67 -0.11 9.54 -5.24
CA ALA A 67 -1.04 9.53 -6.37
C ALA A 67 -1.99 8.31 -6.39
N HIS A 68 -1.61 7.22 -5.73
CA HIS A 68 -2.40 5.98 -5.68
C HIS A 68 -3.43 5.95 -4.55
N ALA A 69 -3.43 6.93 -3.64
CA ALA A 69 -4.33 6.97 -2.48
C ALA A 69 -5.82 6.78 -2.85
N ARG A 70 -6.24 7.31 -4.00
CA ARG A 70 -7.62 7.21 -4.51
C ARG A 70 -8.08 5.78 -4.86
N ARG A 71 -7.15 4.82 -4.92
CA ARG A 71 -7.42 3.40 -5.24
C ARG A 71 -7.45 2.51 -4.00
N LEU A 72 -7.20 3.09 -2.82
CA LEU A 72 -7.10 2.35 -1.57
C LEU A 72 -8.42 2.37 -0.80
N HIS A 73 -8.79 1.21 -0.27
CA HIS A 73 -9.85 1.05 0.70
C HIS A 73 -9.24 0.61 2.03
N PHE A 74 -9.30 1.48 3.05
CA PHE A 74 -8.80 1.13 4.37
C PHE A 74 -9.80 0.25 5.12
N VAL A 75 -9.27 -0.79 5.76
CA VAL A 75 -10.01 -1.72 6.62
C VAL A 75 -9.35 -1.72 7.99
N GLN A 76 -10.14 -1.67 9.07
CA GLN A 76 -9.70 -1.52 10.47
C GLN A 76 -10.19 -2.65 11.36
#